data_AF-A0A951VXN5-F1
#
_entry.id   AF-A0A951VXN5-F1
#
_cell.length_a   1.000
_cell.length_b   1.000
_cell.length_c   1.000
_cell.angle_alpha   90.00
_cell.angle_beta   90.00
_cell.angle_gamma   90.00
#
_symmetry.space_group_name_H-M   'P 1'
#
loop_
_entity.id
_entity.type
_entity.pdbx_description
1 polymer ?
#
loop_
_entity_poly.entity_id
_entity_poly.type
_entity_poly.pdbx_seq_one_letter_code
_entity_poly.pdbx_strand_id
1 'polypeptide(L)'
;MKIKVLEGNPYPLGATWDGAGVNFALYSQHADAVSLCLFQSPNQKVESLCIPMKNRTHYIWHCYIMGVRPGQLYGYRVQGPYDPTKGHRFNSSKLLIDPYTLAIGR
;
A
#
# COMPACT_ATOMS: atom_id res chain seq x y z
N MET A 1 -2.69 17.13 8.90
CA MET A 1 -3.66 16.89 7.81
C MET A 1 -4.50 15.68 8.22
N LYS A 2 -5.83 15.82 8.36
CA LYS A 2 -6.69 14.68 8.72
C LYS A 2 -6.96 13.89 7.46
N ILE A 3 -6.33 12.72 7.32
CA ILE A 3 -6.55 11.83 6.18
C ILE A 3 -7.78 10.98 6.47
N LYS A 4 -8.73 10.94 5.54
CA LYS A 4 -9.92 10.09 5.65
C LYS A 4 -9.70 8.82 4.82
N VAL A 5 -9.56 7.71 5.55
CA VAL A 5 -9.39 6.37 4.98
C VAL A 5 -10.74 5.67 5.00
N LEU A 6 -11.15 5.15 3.84
CA LEU A 6 -12.37 4.40 3.61
C LEU A 6 -12.02 2.96 3.21
N GLU A 7 -13.06 2.13 3.07
CA GLU A 7 -12.90 0.71 2.74
C GLU A 7 -12.19 0.47 1.41
N GLY A 8 -12.53 1.26 0.39
CA GLY A 8 -12.06 1.05 -0.97
C GLY A 8 -12.60 -0.24 -1.59
N ASN A 9 -12.02 -0.63 -2.72
CA ASN A 9 -12.42 -1.79 -3.49
C ASN A 9 -11.22 -2.70 -3.76
N PRO A 10 -11.40 -4.03 -3.82
CA PRO A 10 -10.33 -4.97 -4.16
C PRO A 10 -9.89 -4.86 -5.63
N TYR A 11 -10.67 -4.22 -6.49
CA TYR A 11 -10.32 -4.03 -7.89
C TYR A 11 -10.58 -2.58 -8.35
N PRO A 12 -9.83 -2.09 -9.34
CA PRO A 12 -8.66 -2.74 -9.95
C PRO A 12 -7.46 -2.81 -8.99
N LEU A 13 -6.48 -3.67 -9.31
CA LEU A 13 -5.22 -3.79 -8.54
C LEU A 13 -4.32 -2.56 -8.77
N GLY A 14 -3.53 -2.23 -7.76
CA GLY A 14 -2.65 -1.05 -7.73
C GLY A 14 -3.35 0.20 -7.19
N ALA A 15 -2.79 1.36 -7.54
CA ALA A 15 -3.32 2.67 -7.18
C ALA A 15 -4.16 3.27 -8.32
N THR A 16 -5.45 3.53 -8.07
CA THR A 16 -6.39 4.08 -9.05
C THR A 16 -7.03 5.36 -8.54
N TRP A 17 -6.86 6.46 -9.29
CA TRP A 17 -7.46 7.75 -8.98
C TRP A 17 -8.82 7.90 -9.67
N ASP A 18 -9.83 8.37 -8.94
CA ASP A 18 -11.21 8.51 -9.42
C ASP A 18 -11.70 9.97 -9.51
N GLY A 19 -10.83 10.93 -9.24
CA GLY A 19 -11.17 12.35 -9.17
C GLY A 19 -11.25 12.91 -7.75
N ALA A 20 -11.68 12.11 -6.77
CA ALA A 20 -11.87 12.51 -5.38
C ALA A 20 -10.76 11.97 -4.45
N GLY A 21 -10.13 10.86 -4.82
CA GLY A 21 -9.14 10.17 -4.02
C GLY A 21 -8.52 9.00 -4.78
N VAL A 22 -7.73 8.19 -4.07
CA VAL A 22 -7.06 7.03 -4.65
C VAL A 22 -7.49 5.76 -3.95
N ASN A 23 -7.95 4.78 -4.73
CA ASN A 23 -8.12 3.40 -4.29
C ASN A 23 -6.78 2.66 -4.41
N PHE A 24 -6.36 2.00 -3.33
CA PHE A 24 -5.18 1.16 -3.30
C PHE A 24 -5.62 -0.29 -3.10
N ALA A 25 -5.16 -1.19 -3.96
CA ALA A 25 -5.44 -2.62 -3.85
C ALA A 25 -4.18 -3.47 -4.11
N LEU A 26 -3.80 -4.31 -3.14
CA LEU A 26 -2.59 -5.13 -3.19
C LEU A 26 -2.93 -6.61 -2.95
N TYR A 27 -2.54 -7.47 -3.89
CA TYR A 27 -2.61 -8.92 -3.68
C TYR A 27 -1.51 -9.40 -2.72
N SER A 28 -1.91 -10.09 -1.66
CA SER A 28 -1.01 -10.88 -0.82
C SER A 28 -1.77 -11.95 -0.03
N GLN A 29 -1.67 -13.19 -0.48
CA GLN A 29 -2.34 -14.35 0.15
C GLN A 29 -1.82 -14.69 1.55
N HIS A 30 -0.51 -14.56 1.76
CA HIS A 30 0.16 -15.00 3.00
C HIS A 30 0.53 -13.86 3.95
N ALA A 31 0.15 -12.62 3.64
CA ALA A 31 0.37 -11.51 4.55
C ALA A 31 -0.56 -11.58 5.76
N ASP A 32 -0.02 -11.25 6.92
CA ASP A 32 -0.78 -11.06 8.16
C ASP A 32 -1.24 -9.61 8.30
N ALA A 33 -0.46 -8.66 7.76
CA ALA A 33 -0.84 -7.25 7.70
C ALA A 33 -0.15 -6.54 6.52
N VAL A 34 -0.85 -5.55 5.95
CA VAL A 34 -0.30 -4.64 4.94
C VAL A 34 -0.46 -3.20 5.43
N SER A 35 0.62 -2.43 5.33
CA SER A 35 0.61 -0.99 5.57
C SER A 35 0.97 -0.24 4.30
N LEU A 36 0.18 0.78 3.98
CA LEU A 36 0.45 1.74 2.92
C LEU A 36 1.26 2.91 3.49
N CYS A 37 2.45 3.14 2.96
CA CYS A 37 3.36 4.20 3.36
C CYS A 37 3.29 5.35 2.34
N LEU A 38 2.99 6.57 2.77
CA LEU A 38 2.93 7.77 1.94
C LEU A 38 4.13 8.68 2.22
N PHE A 39 4.66 9.32 1.19
CA PHE A 39 5.80 10.25 1.27
C PHE A 39 5.41 11.61 0.69
N GLN A 40 5.89 12.71 1.30
CA GLN A 40 5.59 14.07 0.81
C GLN A 40 6.54 14.52 -0.30
N SER A 41 7.75 13.95 -0.38
CA SER A 41 8.73 14.30 -1.41
C SER A 41 9.66 13.13 -1.74
N PRO A 42 10.29 13.12 -2.93
CA PRO A 42 11.21 12.04 -3.33
C PRO A 42 12.46 11.94 -2.45
N ASN A 43 12.91 13.05 -1.88
CA ASN A 43 14.12 13.09 -1.04
C ASN A 43 13.86 12.60 0.39
N GLN A 44 12.61 12.26 0.72
CA GLN A 44 12.22 11.90 2.07
C GLN A 44 12.58 10.44 2.37
N LYS A 45 13.46 10.23 3.36
CA LYS A 45 13.94 8.89 3.73
C LYS A 45 12.95 8.07 4.57
N VAL A 46 11.97 8.73 5.17
CA VAL A 46 11.00 8.13 6.08
C VAL A 46 9.61 8.53 5.61
N GLU A 47 8.66 7.61 5.69
CA GLU A 47 7.26 7.88 5.36
C GLU A 47 6.68 9.01 6.21
N SER A 48 5.91 9.92 5.59
CA SER A 48 5.14 10.95 6.31
C SER A 48 3.95 10.34 7.03
N LEU A 49 3.41 9.24 6.50
CA LEU A 49 2.30 8.53 7.09
C LEU A 49 2.34 7.04 6.72
N CYS A 50 2.04 6.19 7.69
CA CYS A 50 1.90 4.76 7.51
C CYS A 50 0.48 4.34 7.91
N ILE A 51 -0.30 3.84 6.95
CA ILE A 51 -1.72 3.55 7.10
C ILE A 51 -1.91 2.03 7.07
N PRO A 52 -2.36 1.37 8.16
CA PRO A 52 -2.71 -0.04 8.11
C PRO A 52 -3.94 -0.26 7.24
N MET A 53 -3.85 -1.17 6.27
CA MET A 53 -4.98 -1.57 5.43
C MET A 53 -5.83 -2.57 6.23
N LYS A 54 -7.02 -2.14 6.66
CA LYS A 54 -7.90 -2.94 7.52
C LYS A 54 -8.79 -3.91 6.75
N ASN A 55 -9.01 -3.65 5.46
CA ASN A 55 -9.97 -4.40 4.67
C ASN A 55 -9.23 -5.36 3.75
N ARG A 56 -9.74 -6.59 3.68
CA ARG A 56 -9.20 -7.66 2.85
C ARG A 56 -10.34 -8.48 2.29
N THR A 57 -10.47 -8.47 0.97
CA THR A 57 -11.42 -9.32 0.25
C THR A 57 -10.63 -10.43 -0.44
N HIS A 58 -10.88 -11.68 -0.06
CA HIS A 58 -10.03 -12.83 -0.42
C HIS A 58 -8.55 -12.58 -0.06
N TYR A 59 -7.68 -12.50 -1.06
CA TYR A 59 -6.25 -12.27 -0.90
C TYR A 59 -5.84 -10.84 -1.27
N ILE A 60 -6.80 -9.93 -1.43
CA ILE A 60 -6.55 -8.54 -1.83
C ILE A 60 -6.81 -7.61 -0.65
N TRP A 61 -5.78 -6.92 -0.25
CA TRP A 61 -5.82 -5.84 0.74
C TRP A 61 -6.21 -4.55 0.05
N HIS A 62 -7.19 -3.83 0.59
CA HIS A 62 -7.65 -2.58 -0.01
C HIS A 62 -7.96 -1.47 1.00
N CYS A 63 -7.77 -0.23 0.54
CA CYS A 63 -8.25 0.97 1.20
C CYS A 63 -8.43 2.09 0.17
N TYR A 64 -9.25 3.08 0.51
CA TYR A 64 -9.40 4.28 -0.29
C TYR A 64 -9.05 5.51 0.52
N ILE A 65 -8.30 6.43 -0.08
CA ILE A 65 -7.86 7.65 0.60
C ILE A 65 -8.40 8.87 -0.13
N MET A 66 -9.31 9.59 0.54
CA MET A 66 -9.85 10.85 0.04
C MET A 66 -8.77 11.93 -0.02
N GLY A 67 -8.76 12.70 -1.11
CA GLY A 67 -7.89 13.87 -1.30
C GLY A 67 -6.47 13.55 -1.77
N VAL A 68 -6.09 12.26 -1.86
CA VAL A 68 -4.85 11.87 -2.54
C VAL A 68 -5.01 12.11 -4.05
N ARG A 69 -3.97 12.64 -4.68
CA ARG A 69 -3.95 13.01 -6.10
C ARG A 69 -2.84 12.27 -6.85
N PRO A 70 -2.92 12.18 -8.19
CA PRO A 70 -1.83 11.66 -9.02
C PRO A 70 -0.51 12.37 -8.70
N GLY A 71 0.58 11.60 -8.68
CA GLY A 71 1.91 12.07 -8.25
C GLY A 71 2.23 11.82 -6.78
N GLN A 72 1.27 11.34 -5.97
CA GLN A 72 1.54 10.88 -4.61
C GLN A 72 2.53 9.72 -4.61
N LEU A 73 3.65 9.89 -3.90
CA LEU A 73 4.63 8.84 -3.69
C LEU A 73 4.17 7.89 -2.59
N TYR A 74 4.27 6.59 -2.84
CA TYR A 74 3.88 5.57 -1.89
C TYR A 74 4.72 4.29 -2.02
N GLY A 75 4.62 3.45 -1.00
CA GLY A 75 5.10 2.07 -1.01
C GLY A 75 4.34 1.23 0.02
N TYR A 76 4.70 -0.04 0.12
CA TYR A 76 4.07 -0.97 1.07
C TYR A 76 5.06 -1.52 2.08
N ARG A 77 4.61 -1.72 3.32
CA ARG A 77 5.27 -2.60 4.29
C ARG A 77 4.35 -3.78 4.53
N VAL A 78 4.88 -4.99 4.36
CA VAL A 78 4.07 -6.22 4.46
C VAL A 78 4.62 -7.10 5.57
N GLN A 79 3.76 -7.46 6.51
CA GLN A 79 4.02 -8.39 7.59
C GLN A 79 3.45 -9.76 7.24
N GLY A 80 4.11 -10.80 7.72
CA GLY A 80 3.76 -12.18 7.47
C GLY A 80 4.84 -13.12 8.03
N PRO A 81 4.74 -14.43 7.77
CA PRO A 81 5.72 -15.39 8.23
C PRO A 81 7.12 -15.15 7.65
N TYR A 82 8.15 -15.29 8.47
CA TYR A 82 9.53 -15.38 8.01
C TYR A 82 10.05 -16.80 8.24
N ASP A 83 9.86 -17.66 7.24
CA ASP A 83 10.36 -19.03 7.20
C ASP A 83 10.98 -19.29 5.81
N PRO A 84 12.28 -18.95 5.62
CA PRO A 84 12.96 -19.11 4.35
C PRO A 84 12.97 -20.55 3.82
N THR A 85 12.86 -21.55 4.70
CA THR A 85 12.86 -22.97 4.30
C THR A 85 11.57 -23.37 3.59
N LYS A 86 10.46 -22.70 3.91
CA LYS A 86 9.15 -22.82 3.24
C LYS A 86 8.92 -21.72 2.20
N GLY A 87 9.93 -20.90 1.90
CA GLY A 87 9.86 -19.80 0.94
C GLY A 87 9.22 -18.51 1.47
N HIS A 88 8.75 -18.47 2.72
CA HIS A 88 8.18 -17.27 3.31
C HIS A 88 9.27 -16.29 3.74
N ARG A 89 9.25 -15.07 3.20
CA ARG A 89 10.30 -14.05 3.40
C ARG A 89 9.74 -12.66 3.74
N PHE A 90 8.60 -12.62 4.42
CA PHE A 90 8.00 -11.34 4.81
C PHE A 90 8.92 -10.56 5.75
N ASN A 91 9.13 -9.28 5.45
CA ASN A 91 9.98 -8.41 6.26
C ASN A 91 9.46 -6.97 6.19
N SER A 92 8.71 -6.55 7.20
CA SER A 92 8.08 -5.22 7.26
C SER A 92 9.07 -4.08 7.41
N SER A 93 10.33 -4.36 7.79
CA SER A 93 11.40 -3.36 7.80
C SER A 93 11.80 -2.92 6.40
N LYS A 94 11.48 -3.72 5.37
CA LYS A 94 11.72 -3.39 3.96
C LYS A 94 10.51 -2.69 3.36
N LEU A 95 10.74 -1.52 2.76
CA LEU A 95 9.75 -0.84 1.94
C LEU A 95 9.69 -1.54 0.57
N LEU A 96 8.48 -1.88 0.13
CA LEU A 96 8.22 -2.58 -1.12
C LEU A 96 7.57 -1.65 -2.13
N ILE A 97 7.90 -1.86 -3.40
CA ILE A 97 7.25 -1.21 -4.53
C ILE A 97 5.93 -1.94 -4.81
N ASP A 98 4.91 -1.20 -5.20
CA ASP A 98 3.65 -1.78 -5.69
C ASP A 98 3.91 -2.53 -7.02
N PRO A 99 3.63 -3.84 -7.10
CA PRO A 99 3.79 -4.60 -8.34
C PRO A 99 2.90 -4.12 -9.49
N TYR A 100 1.84 -3.35 -9.20
CA TYR A 100 0.92 -2.77 -10.17
C TYR A 100 1.15 -1.28 -10.41
N THR A 101 2.26 -0.70 -9.95
CA THR A 101 2.52 0.72 -10.16
C THR A 101 2.67 1.05 -11.66
N LEU A 102 2.09 2.18 -12.07
CA LEU A 102 2.24 2.71 -13.43
C LEU A 102 3.52 3.54 -13.59
N ALA A 103 4.12 4.00 -12.48
CA ALA A 103 5.34 4.79 -12.49
C ALA A 103 6.16 4.58 -11.21
N ILE A 104 7.48 4.56 -11.33
CA ILE A 104 8.41 4.48 -10.19
C ILE A 104 8.99 5.88 -9.97
N GLY A 105 8.82 6.41 -8.76
CA GLY A 105 9.43 7.69 -8.35
C GLY A 105 10.95 7.57 -8.32
N ARG A 106 11.64 8.62 -8.78
CA ARG A 106 13.11 8.75 -8.74
C ARG A 106 13.56 9.53 -7.53
#